data_AF-A0A7S4AEM1-F1
#
_entry.id   AF-A0A7S4AEM1-F1
#
_cell.length_a   1.000
_cell.length_b   1.000
_cell.length_c   1.000
_cell.angle_alpha   90.00
_cell.angle_beta   90.00
_cell.angle_gamma   90.00
#
_symmetry.space_group_name_H-M   'P 1'
#
loop_
_entity.id
_entity.type
_entity.pdbx_description
1 polymer ?
#
loop_
_entity_poly.entity_id
_entity_poly.type
_entity_poly.pdbx_seq_one_letter_code
_entity_poly.pdbx_strand_id
1 'polypeptide(L)'
;MKLLFPVFSSLLLLQEGAAFGVQPNNGSKTPTTTTSRNEFLQLTSAAAFASVMGVSMAAAENAMAIEFGGKIVFGEEEIMKPKEHGTSAAPVQENLLYGANNKLADKVCSFNRHFAENGGYFISTSFEDQVLAAKGPITFYDSVTGKPLFVAPINRSAEQFITESEVHGW
;
A
#
# COMPACT_ATOMS: atom_id res chain seq x y z
N MET A 1 42.03 -4.37 -53.33
CA MET A 1 41.74 -3.97 -51.93
C MET A 1 41.13 -5.21 -51.27
N LYS A 2 41.79 -6.09 -50.49
CA LYS A 2 42.73 -5.94 -49.35
C LYS A 2 42.23 -4.86 -48.37
N LEU A 3 41.95 -5.06 -47.07
CA LEU A 3 42.04 -6.15 -46.08
C LEU A 3 41.06 -5.71 -44.94
N LEU A 4 40.23 -6.60 -44.39
CA LEU A 4 40.45 -7.32 -43.12
C LEU A 4 40.88 -6.42 -41.93
N PHE A 5 39.93 -6.12 -41.03
CA PHE A 5 40.21 -5.58 -39.70
C PHE A 5 40.76 -6.69 -38.79
N PRO A 6 41.88 -6.50 -38.07
CA PRO A 6 42.49 -7.56 -37.28
C PRO A 6 41.90 -7.65 -35.87
N VAL A 7 41.78 -8.90 -35.43
CA VAL A 7 41.75 -9.32 -34.02
C VAL A 7 43.21 -9.54 -33.56
N PHE A 8 43.41 -9.51 -32.23
CA PHE A 8 44.57 -9.94 -31.42
C PHE A 8 45.52 -8.84 -30.91
N SER A 9 45.60 -8.69 -29.58
CA SER A 9 46.68 -9.33 -28.81
C SER A 9 46.42 -9.26 -27.30
N SER A 10 46.44 -10.45 -26.69
CA SER A 10 46.70 -10.65 -25.26
C SER A 10 48.16 -10.28 -24.95
N LEU A 11 48.48 -9.92 -23.70
CA LEU A 11 49.49 -10.58 -22.84
C LEU A 11 50.22 -9.62 -21.86
N LEU A 12 50.18 -10.02 -20.57
CA LEU A 12 51.13 -9.80 -19.46
C LEU A 12 51.35 -8.40 -18.84
N LEU A 13 51.01 -8.29 -17.54
CA LEU A 13 52.01 -8.46 -16.49
C LEU A 13 51.37 -8.78 -15.11
N LEU A 14 51.83 -9.90 -14.54
CA LEU A 14 51.75 -10.33 -13.14
C LEU A 14 52.43 -9.29 -12.21
N GLN A 15 51.97 -9.18 -10.96
CA GLN A 15 52.74 -9.59 -9.77
C GLN A 15 51.91 -9.37 -8.49
N GLU A 16 52.03 -10.36 -7.62
CA GLU A 16 51.36 -10.61 -6.35
C GLU A 16 51.76 -9.68 -5.19
N GLY A 17 50.90 -9.66 -4.16
CA GLY A 17 51.34 -9.97 -2.79
C GLY A 17 51.85 -8.81 -1.93
N ALA A 18 51.11 -8.51 -0.86
CA ALA A 18 51.50 -8.90 0.50
C ALA A 18 50.68 -8.13 1.54
N ALA A 19 50.13 -8.90 2.47
CA ALA A 19 49.52 -8.45 3.70
C ALA A 19 50.54 -7.76 4.63
N PHE A 20 50.07 -6.80 5.42
CA PHE A 20 50.63 -6.52 6.73
C PHE A 20 49.48 -6.24 7.70
N GLY A 21 49.24 -7.17 8.62
CA GLY A 21 48.35 -6.97 9.76
C GLY A 21 49.13 -6.51 10.98
N VAL A 22 48.47 -5.77 11.87
CA VAL A 22 48.72 -5.70 13.31
C VAL A 22 47.38 -5.48 14.03
N GLN A 23 46.96 -6.45 14.86
CA GLN A 23 46.02 -6.29 15.99
C GLN A 23 46.81 -5.90 17.27
N PRO A 24 46.19 -5.61 18.44
CA PRO A 24 44.83 -5.17 18.78
C PRO A 24 44.82 -3.83 19.55
N ASN A 25 43.68 -3.14 19.67
CA ASN A 25 43.50 -2.24 20.81
C ASN A 25 42.12 -2.42 21.43
N ASN A 26 42.16 -2.37 22.75
CA ASN A 26 41.20 -2.79 23.75
C ASN A 26 40.02 -1.81 23.83
N GLY A 27 38.93 -2.27 24.44
CA GLY A 27 37.59 -1.69 24.39
C GLY A 27 37.47 -0.17 24.64
N SER A 28 36.59 0.44 23.85
CA SER A 28 35.66 1.46 24.34
C SER A 28 34.34 1.29 23.58
N LYS A 29 33.32 0.82 24.30
CA LYS A 29 31.94 0.74 23.80
C LYS A 29 31.39 2.16 23.74
N THR A 30 31.41 2.80 22.59
CA THR A 30 30.63 4.01 22.35
C THR A 30 29.19 3.59 22.01
N PRO A 31 28.17 4.11 22.72
CA PRO A 31 26.79 3.70 22.50
C PRO A 31 26.30 4.24 21.15
N THR A 32 25.81 3.33 20.32
CA THR A 32 25.01 3.62 19.14
C THR A 32 23.71 4.29 19.61
N THR A 33 23.65 5.62 19.58
CA THR A 33 22.40 6.34 19.85
C THR A 33 21.45 6.14 18.67
N THR A 34 20.60 5.13 18.79
CA THR A 34 19.39 4.94 17.99
C THR A 34 18.48 6.16 18.19
N THR A 35 18.56 7.14 17.30
CA THR A 35 17.59 8.24 17.25
C THR A 35 16.25 7.67 16.82
N SER A 36 15.34 7.50 17.79
CA SER A 36 13.98 7.10 17.50
C SER A 36 13.24 8.23 16.78
N ARG A 37 12.36 7.88 15.83
CA ARG A 37 11.49 8.84 15.11
C ARG A 37 10.68 9.74 16.05
N ASN A 38 10.50 9.32 17.30
CA ASN A 38 9.73 10.03 18.30
C ASN A 38 10.46 11.28 18.87
N GLU A 39 11.80 11.33 18.84
CA GLU A 39 12.53 12.52 19.31
C GLU A 39 12.46 13.68 18.31
N PHE A 40 12.44 13.39 17.00
CA PHE A 40 12.34 14.40 15.94
C PHE A 40 10.98 15.13 15.95
N LEU A 41 9.92 14.44 16.35
CA LEU A 41 8.56 14.99 16.41
C LEU A 41 8.36 15.96 17.58
N GLN A 42 9.14 15.85 18.67
CA GLN A 42 9.01 16.74 19.82
C GLN A 42 9.79 18.06 19.66
N LEU A 43 10.86 18.08 18.86
CA LEU A 43 11.68 19.27 18.67
C LEU A 43 11.07 20.28 17.68
N THR A 44 10.14 19.84 16.84
CA THR A 44 9.49 20.67 15.80
C THR A 44 8.14 21.25 16.24
N SER A 45 7.58 20.81 17.37
CA SER A 45 6.27 21.26 17.86
C SER A 45 6.29 22.49 18.79
N ALA A 46 7.46 23.09 19.04
CA ALA A 46 7.59 24.18 20.02
C ALA A 46 7.85 25.58 19.43
N ALA A 47 7.89 25.78 18.11
CA ALA A 47 8.08 27.11 17.53
C ALA A 47 7.33 27.31 16.20
N ALA A 48 6.52 28.37 16.15
CA ALA A 48 5.65 28.86 15.05
C ALA A 48 4.39 28.00 14.82
N PHE A 49 3.16 28.48 15.05
CA PHE A 49 2.56 29.73 14.57
C PHE A 49 1.59 30.30 15.62
N ALA A 50 1.95 31.44 16.21
CA ALA A 50 1.01 32.32 16.87
C ALA A 50 0.61 33.44 15.88
N SER A 51 -0.69 33.75 15.85
CA SER A 51 -1.38 34.85 15.15
C SER A 51 -1.77 34.67 13.67
N VAL A 52 -3.06 34.38 13.43
CA VAL A 52 -4.02 35.29 12.75
C VAL A 52 -5.44 34.78 13.05
N MET A 53 -6.33 35.72 13.36
CA MET A 53 -7.68 35.50 13.84
C MET A 53 -8.68 35.08 12.75
N GLY A 54 -9.64 34.24 13.14
CA GLY A 54 -11.04 34.44 12.77
C GLY A 54 -11.54 33.85 11.45
N VAL A 55 -11.79 32.53 11.44
CA VAL A 55 -12.91 31.95 10.67
C VAL A 55 -13.67 31.01 11.60
N SER A 56 -14.99 31.23 11.69
CA SER A 56 -15.93 30.50 12.53
C SER A 56 -15.95 29.01 12.20
N MET A 57 -15.72 28.17 13.22
CA MET A 57 -15.96 26.73 13.18
C MET A 57 -17.46 26.48 12.99
N ALA A 58 -17.83 25.85 11.87
CA ALA A 58 -19.15 25.24 11.71
C ALA A 58 -18.97 23.84 11.11
N ALA A 59 -19.41 22.84 11.89
CA ALA A 59 -19.63 21.44 11.56
C ALA A 59 -18.41 20.58 11.14
N ALA A 60 -17.54 20.29 12.11
CA ALA A 60 -16.87 18.99 12.14
C ALA A 60 -17.73 18.06 13.01
N GLU A 61 -18.75 17.44 12.41
CA GLU A 61 -19.52 16.39 13.09
C GLU A 61 -18.62 15.17 13.28
N ASN A 62 -18.15 15.02 14.50
CA ASN A 62 -17.77 13.77 15.18
C ASN A 62 -17.14 12.69 14.29
N ALA A 63 -15.94 12.95 13.78
CA ALA A 63 -15.05 11.89 13.34
C ALA A 63 -14.61 11.09 14.57
N MET A 64 -15.39 10.07 14.92
CA MET A 64 -14.99 9.01 15.85
C MET A 64 -13.60 8.53 15.41
N ALA A 65 -12.58 8.84 16.23
CA ALA A 65 -11.25 8.31 16.01
C ALA A 65 -11.35 6.78 16.10
N ILE A 66 -11.34 6.11 14.95
CA ILE A 66 -11.25 4.66 14.91
C ILE A 66 -9.84 4.32 15.39
N GLU A 67 -9.72 3.75 16.58
CA GLU A 67 -8.44 3.22 17.04
C GLU A 67 -8.06 2.05 16.13
N PHE A 68 -6.97 2.22 15.38
CA PHE A 68 -6.42 1.17 14.53
C PHE A 68 -5.54 0.26 15.39
N GLY A 69 -5.80 -1.05 15.31
CA GLY A 69 -5.06 -2.06 16.07
C GLY A 69 -5.96 -2.82 17.05
N GLY A 70 -5.64 -4.10 17.23
CA GLY A 70 -6.40 -4.99 18.09
C GLY A 70 -5.70 -6.34 18.21
N LYS A 71 -6.14 -7.18 19.15
CA LYS A 71 -5.66 -8.57 19.22
C LYS A 71 -6.18 -9.32 17.99
N ILE A 72 -5.34 -10.18 17.40
CA ILE A 72 -5.77 -11.07 16.32
C ILE A 72 -6.91 -11.95 16.85
N VAL A 73 -8.06 -11.89 16.19
CA VAL A 73 -9.21 -12.76 16.46
C VAL A 73 -9.38 -13.67 15.25
N PHE A 74 -9.35 -14.98 15.48
CA PHE A 74 -9.66 -15.96 14.46
C PHE A 74 -11.18 -16.10 14.35
N GLY A 75 -11.70 -16.07 13.13
CA GLY A 75 -13.11 -16.33 12.87
C GLY A 75 -13.42 -17.82 12.97
N GLU A 76 -14.62 -18.15 13.48
CA GLU A 76 -15.13 -19.52 13.50
C GLU A 76 -15.64 -19.93 12.11
N GLU A 77 -15.70 -21.24 11.82
CA GLU A 77 -16.22 -21.78 10.55
C GLU A 77 -17.67 -21.33 10.26
N GLU A 78 -18.44 -21.03 11.31
CA GLU A 78 -19.81 -20.54 11.21
C GLU A 78 -19.94 -19.23 10.41
N ILE A 79 -18.88 -18.42 10.31
CA ILE A 79 -18.93 -17.17 9.52
C ILE A 79 -19.01 -17.44 8.01
N MET A 80 -18.48 -18.58 7.57
CA MET A 80 -18.36 -18.97 6.16
C MET A 80 -19.43 -19.99 5.73
N LYS A 81 -20.32 -20.41 6.63
CA LYS A 81 -21.42 -21.34 6.31
C LYS A 81 -22.36 -20.77 5.24
N PRO A 82 -23.07 -21.65 4.50
CA PRO A 82 -24.10 -21.21 3.56
C PRO A 82 -25.15 -20.32 4.23
N LYS A 83 -25.54 -19.26 3.53
CA LYS A 83 -26.56 -18.27 3.91
C LYS A 83 -27.59 -18.19 2.77
N GLU A 84 -28.43 -17.15 2.76
CA GLU A 84 -29.48 -16.96 1.75
C GLU A 84 -28.92 -16.89 0.32
N HIS A 85 -27.74 -16.26 0.11
CA HIS A 85 -27.11 -16.14 -1.19
C HIS A 85 -25.67 -16.63 -1.18
N GLY A 86 -25.48 -17.94 -1.38
CA GLY A 86 -24.17 -18.57 -1.22
C GLY A 86 -23.73 -18.45 0.22
N THR A 87 -22.87 -17.50 0.52
CA THR A 87 -22.33 -17.27 1.88
C THR A 87 -22.44 -15.82 2.34
N SER A 88 -23.16 -15.01 1.59
CA SER A 88 -23.62 -13.68 1.93
C SER A 88 -25.13 -13.71 2.21
N ALA A 89 -25.64 -12.68 2.88
CA ALA A 89 -27.07 -12.57 3.14
C ALA A 89 -27.89 -12.15 1.91
N ALA A 90 -27.25 -11.55 0.91
CA ALA A 90 -27.87 -10.99 -0.29
C ALA A 90 -26.85 -11.00 -1.45
N PRO A 91 -27.31 -10.96 -2.71
CA PRO A 91 -26.43 -10.77 -3.86
C PRO A 91 -25.75 -9.39 -3.82
N VAL A 92 -24.71 -9.24 -4.65
CA VAL A 92 -24.11 -7.92 -4.91
C VAL A 92 -25.16 -6.96 -5.52
N GLN A 93 -24.97 -5.66 -5.28
CA GLN A 93 -25.82 -4.61 -5.83
C GLN A 93 -25.80 -4.60 -7.36
N GLU A 94 -26.94 -4.35 -8.00
CA GLU A 94 -27.09 -4.37 -9.46
C GLU A 94 -26.15 -3.39 -10.19
N ASN A 95 -25.94 -2.20 -9.62
CA ASN A 95 -25.17 -1.12 -10.24
C ASN A 95 -23.86 -0.90 -9.48
N LEU A 96 -22.87 -1.75 -9.77
CA LEU A 96 -21.54 -1.62 -9.18
C LEU A 96 -20.76 -0.44 -9.76
N LEU A 97 -19.95 0.19 -8.91
CA LEU A 97 -19.03 1.25 -9.31
C LEU A 97 -17.96 0.73 -10.27
N TYR A 98 -17.30 1.68 -10.94
CA TYR A 98 -16.17 1.46 -11.85
C TYR A 98 -16.47 0.60 -13.09
N GLY A 99 -17.70 0.11 -13.26
CA GLY A 99 -18.04 -0.83 -14.33
C GLY A 99 -17.63 -2.27 -13.99
N ALA A 100 -17.51 -2.60 -12.70
CA ALA A 100 -17.22 -3.95 -12.25
C ALA A 100 -18.29 -4.95 -12.74
N ASN A 101 -17.84 -6.14 -13.15
CA ASN A 101 -18.72 -7.18 -13.66
C ASN A 101 -19.52 -7.82 -12.52
N ASN A 102 -20.82 -7.57 -12.52
CA ASN A 102 -21.76 -8.10 -11.51
C ASN A 102 -21.64 -9.61 -11.29
N LYS A 103 -21.53 -10.41 -12.37
CA LYS A 103 -21.47 -11.88 -12.25
C LYS A 103 -20.14 -12.34 -11.64
N LEU A 104 -19.04 -11.70 -12.02
CA LEU A 104 -17.72 -11.98 -11.45
C LEU A 104 -17.68 -11.59 -9.98
N ALA A 105 -18.13 -10.37 -9.66
CA ALA A 105 -18.21 -9.86 -8.29
C ALA A 105 -19.07 -10.78 -7.42
N ASP A 106 -20.26 -11.17 -7.89
CA ASP A 106 -21.14 -12.05 -7.12
C ASP A 106 -20.52 -13.43 -6.88
N LYS A 107 -19.86 -13.99 -7.90
CA LYS A 107 -19.12 -15.24 -7.74
C LYS A 107 -18.03 -15.11 -6.67
N VAL A 108 -17.22 -14.06 -6.71
CA VAL A 108 -16.11 -13.85 -5.79
C VAL A 108 -16.61 -13.60 -4.36
N CYS A 109 -17.57 -12.69 -4.18
CA CYS A 109 -18.09 -12.31 -2.87
C CYS A 109 -18.91 -13.42 -2.20
N SER A 110 -19.75 -14.13 -2.96
CA SER A 110 -20.79 -14.99 -2.39
C SER A 110 -20.47 -16.48 -2.52
N PHE A 111 -19.73 -16.90 -3.55
CA PHE A 111 -19.60 -18.31 -3.94
C PHE A 111 -18.16 -18.82 -4.05
N ASN A 112 -17.14 -17.97 -3.89
CA ASN A 112 -15.75 -18.38 -3.97
C ASN A 112 -15.11 -18.50 -2.58
N ARG A 113 -14.24 -19.51 -2.44
CA ARG A 113 -13.40 -19.75 -1.24
C ARG A 113 -11.93 -19.88 -1.58
N HIS A 114 -11.61 -19.78 -2.86
CA HIS A 114 -10.28 -20.02 -3.36
C HIS A 114 -9.92 -18.91 -4.33
N PHE A 115 -9.00 -18.05 -3.90
CA PHE A 115 -8.59 -16.83 -4.60
C PHE A 115 -9.70 -15.78 -4.76
N ALA A 116 -9.31 -14.63 -5.30
CA ALA A 116 -10.20 -13.55 -5.68
C ALA A 116 -10.44 -13.56 -7.20
N GLU A 117 -10.75 -12.40 -7.79
CA GLU A 117 -10.71 -12.23 -9.23
C GLU A 117 -9.30 -12.31 -9.82
N ASN A 118 -9.20 -12.32 -11.16
CA ASN A 118 -7.90 -12.33 -11.84
C ASN A 118 -7.13 -11.05 -11.51
N GLY A 119 -5.83 -11.19 -11.24
CA GLY A 119 -5.00 -10.03 -10.89
C GLY A 119 -4.96 -8.99 -12.00
N GLY A 120 -5.05 -7.71 -11.62
CA GLY A 120 -5.11 -6.59 -12.55
C GLY A 120 -6.46 -6.40 -13.25
N TYR A 121 -7.52 -7.08 -12.79
CA TYR A 121 -8.87 -6.91 -13.35
C TYR A 121 -9.32 -5.43 -13.38
N PHE A 122 -8.93 -4.65 -12.36
CA PHE A 122 -9.27 -3.22 -12.26
C PHE A 122 -8.82 -2.40 -13.47
N ILE A 123 -7.74 -2.79 -14.16
CA ILE A 123 -7.22 -2.10 -15.36
C ILE A 123 -8.23 -2.15 -16.52
N SER A 124 -9.07 -3.18 -16.54
CA SER A 124 -10.15 -3.32 -17.54
C SER A 124 -11.41 -2.51 -17.20
N THR A 125 -11.40 -1.79 -16.08
CA THR A 125 -12.54 -1.02 -15.56
C THR A 125 -12.25 0.47 -15.59
N SER A 126 -13.23 1.31 -15.23
CA SER A 126 -13.02 2.76 -15.11
C SER A 126 -12.45 3.19 -13.74
N PHE A 127 -11.95 2.24 -12.94
CA PHE A 127 -11.40 2.51 -11.62
C PHE A 127 -10.24 3.50 -11.65
N GLU A 128 -9.24 3.24 -12.49
CA GLU A 128 -8.01 4.05 -12.55
C GLU A 128 -8.32 5.50 -12.93
N ASP A 129 -9.10 5.70 -14.00
CA ASP A 129 -9.54 7.03 -14.45
C ASP A 129 -10.25 7.81 -13.33
N GLN A 130 -11.14 7.14 -12.59
CA GLN A 130 -11.89 7.77 -11.50
C GLN A 130 -11.02 8.09 -10.29
N VAL A 131 -10.04 7.24 -9.97
CA VAL A 131 -9.09 7.48 -8.87
C VAL A 131 -8.17 8.65 -9.20
N LEU A 132 -7.66 8.73 -10.43
CA LEU A 132 -6.78 9.82 -10.87
C LEU A 132 -7.54 11.15 -11.04
N ALA A 133 -8.83 11.10 -11.41
CA ALA A 133 -9.67 12.29 -11.49
C ALA A 133 -10.17 12.80 -10.13
N ALA A 134 -10.09 12.00 -9.07
CA ALA A 134 -10.58 12.38 -7.76
C ALA A 134 -9.69 13.45 -7.11
N LYS A 135 -10.34 14.44 -6.48
CA LYS A 135 -9.65 15.55 -5.81
C LYS A 135 -9.26 15.24 -4.35
N GLY A 136 -9.19 13.97 -3.98
CA GLY A 136 -8.91 13.53 -2.63
C GLY A 136 -9.17 12.03 -2.42
N PRO A 137 -9.07 11.57 -1.16
CA PRO A 137 -9.32 10.17 -0.81
C PRO A 137 -10.75 9.74 -1.18
N ILE A 138 -10.87 8.54 -1.74
CA ILE A 138 -12.14 7.92 -2.09
C ILE A 138 -12.52 6.93 -1.00
N THR A 139 -13.79 6.91 -0.62
CA THR A 139 -14.36 5.86 0.24
C THR A 139 -14.84 4.72 -0.65
N PHE A 140 -14.37 3.50 -0.37
CA PHE A 140 -14.77 2.27 -1.02
C PHE A 140 -15.87 1.60 -0.20
N TYR A 141 -16.81 0.97 -0.90
CA TYR A 141 -18.02 0.41 -0.31
C TYR A 141 -18.11 -1.09 -0.56
N ASP A 142 -18.74 -1.78 0.38
CA ASP A 142 -19.06 -3.20 0.27
C ASP A 142 -20.09 -3.44 -0.84
N SER A 143 -19.81 -4.37 -1.74
CA SER A 143 -20.63 -4.63 -2.93
C SER A 143 -22.01 -5.21 -2.59
N VAL A 144 -22.17 -5.83 -1.42
CA VAL A 144 -23.45 -6.43 -0.97
C VAL A 144 -24.27 -5.43 -0.15
N THR A 145 -23.66 -4.78 0.84
CA THR A 145 -24.36 -3.96 1.83
C THR A 145 -24.31 -2.46 1.55
N GLY A 146 -23.39 -1.99 0.69
CA GLY A 146 -23.17 -0.58 0.41
C GLY A 146 -22.55 0.19 1.56
N LYS A 147 -22.06 -0.49 2.60
CA LYS A 147 -21.42 0.15 3.76
C LYS A 147 -19.97 0.53 3.42
N PRO A 148 -19.44 1.64 3.98
CA PRO A 148 -18.03 1.99 3.84
C PRO A 148 -17.12 0.86 4.36
N LEU A 149 -16.10 0.49 3.56
CA LEU A 149 -15.11 -0.52 3.92
C LEU A 149 -13.75 0.10 4.22
N PHE A 150 -13.22 0.91 3.29
CA PHE A 150 -11.91 1.54 3.45
C PHE A 150 -11.84 2.84 2.66
N VAL A 151 -10.84 3.67 2.98
CA VAL A 151 -10.59 4.95 2.32
C VAL A 151 -9.18 4.92 1.74
N ALA A 152 -9.03 5.26 0.46
CA ALA A 152 -7.74 5.36 -0.20
C ALA A 152 -7.79 6.39 -1.35
N PRO A 153 -6.66 7.04 -1.69
CA PRO A 153 -5.36 6.97 -1.01
C PRO A 153 -5.32 7.78 0.31
N ILE A 154 -4.52 7.33 1.29
CA ILE A 154 -4.23 8.07 2.53
C ILE A 154 -2.70 8.26 2.63
N ASN A 155 -2.25 9.48 2.92
CA ASN A 155 -0.82 9.84 3.05
C ASN A 155 0.04 9.50 1.81
N ARG A 156 -0.57 9.39 0.63
CA ARG A 156 0.08 9.17 -0.66
C ARG A 156 -0.74 9.81 -1.79
N SER A 157 -0.12 10.00 -2.95
CA SER A 157 -0.85 10.51 -4.13
C SER A 157 -1.72 9.42 -4.78
N ALA A 158 -2.64 9.82 -5.65
CA ALA A 158 -3.47 8.89 -6.42
C ALA A 158 -2.60 8.04 -7.36
N GLU A 159 -1.60 8.64 -8.00
CA GLU A 159 -0.67 7.96 -8.90
C GLU A 159 0.14 6.90 -8.15
N GLN A 160 0.67 7.24 -6.96
CA GLN A 160 1.40 6.27 -6.13
C GLN A 160 0.52 5.08 -5.73
N PHE A 161 -0.76 5.34 -5.45
CA PHE A 161 -1.73 4.29 -5.14
C PHE A 161 -1.99 3.39 -6.35
N ILE A 162 -2.18 3.95 -7.55
CA ILE A 162 -2.38 3.16 -8.76
C ILE A 162 -1.13 2.35 -9.09
N THR A 163 0.07 2.93 -9.07
CA THR A 163 1.31 2.19 -9.32
C THR A 163 1.52 1.04 -8.35
N GLU A 164 1.20 1.22 -7.06
CA GLU A 164 1.22 0.12 -6.09
C GLU A 164 0.16 -0.94 -6.41
N SER A 165 -1.01 -0.53 -6.88
CA SER A 165 -2.10 -1.42 -7.28
C SER A 165 -1.71 -2.31 -8.47
N GLU A 166 -1.06 -1.75 -9.47
CA GLU A 166 -0.53 -2.49 -10.64
C GLU A 166 0.51 -3.54 -10.24
N VAL A 167 1.42 -3.22 -9.31
CA VAL A 167 2.48 -4.14 -8.87
C VAL A 167 1.91 -5.33 -8.11
N HIS A 168 0.92 -5.10 -7.26
CA HIS A 168 0.33 -6.14 -6.42
C HIS A 168 -0.83 -6.88 -7.11
N GLY A 169 -1.40 -6.30 -8.17
CA GLY A 169 -2.45 -6.92 -8.98
C GLY A 169 -3.79 -7.09 -8.27
N TRP A 170 -4.09 -6.28 -7.27
CA TRP A 170 -5.40 -6.19 -6.60
C TRP A 170 -6.32 -5.27 -7.39
#